data_AF-A0A9W5YB41-F1
#
_entry.id   AF-A0A9W5YB41-F1
#
_cell.length_a   1.000
_cell.length_b   1.000
_cell.length_c   1.000
_cell.angle_alpha   90.00
_cell.angle_beta   90.00
_cell.angle_gamma   90.00
#
_symmetry.space_group_name_H-M   'P 1'
#
loop_
_entity.id
_entity.type
_entity.pdbx_description
1 polymer ?
#
loop_
_entity_poly.entity_id
_entity_poly.type
_entity_poly.pdbx_seq_one_letter_code
_entity_poly.pdbx_strand_id
1 'polypeptide(L)'
;MKPRKKFFTDERLEYLIRWWSVGAVYFFVGWGTGLGNQVGTVDFIFFLGLGIGVFNIAVINPLIRKMLNVRSNKRYNETTVFNKVLTRLKEIFKSMLIVLIMVYVYSLINQLLIKVLSLSPSQVPFPGEPITFGIIYVIILMCINKIMSMFRRHCV
;
A
#
# COMPACT_ATOMS: atom_id res chain seq x y z
N MET A 1 -36.53 12.30 -9.90
CA MET A 1 -35.80 11.02 -9.77
C MET A 1 -34.73 11.15 -8.69
N LYS A 2 -34.75 10.33 -7.63
CA LYS A 2 -33.61 10.25 -6.69
C LYS A 2 -32.42 9.64 -7.44
N PRO A 3 -31.22 10.23 -7.44
CA PRO A 3 -30.06 9.63 -8.09
C PRO A 3 -29.78 8.27 -7.43
N ARG A 4 -29.74 7.19 -8.24
CA ARG A 4 -29.32 5.87 -7.76
C ARG A 4 -27.91 6.01 -7.18
N LYS A 5 -27.72 5.64 -5.92
CA LYS A 5 -26.39 5.57 -5.30
C LYS A 5 -25.53 4.62 -6.14
N LYS A 6 -24.48 5.14 -6.80
CA LYS A 6 -23.51 4.29 -7.51
C LYS A 6 -22.82 3.39 -6.48
N PHE A 7 -22.84 2.07 -6.71
CA PHE A 7 -22.23 1.08 -5.81
C PHE A 7 -20.71 1.29 -5.68
N PHE A 8 -20.07 1.64 -6.79
CA PHE A 8 -18.68 2.07 -6.87
C PHE A 8 -18.61 3.60 -6.81
N THR A 9 -18.21 4.12 -5.66
CA THR A 9 -17.72 5.50 -5.55
C THR A 9 -16.27 5.56 -6.02
N ASP A 10 -15.83 6.71 -6.50
CA ASP A 10 -14.47 6.93 -7.03
C ASP A 10 -13.39 6.49 -6.02
N GLU A 11 -13.63 6.75 -4.73
CA GLU A 11 -12.75 6.32 -3.63
C GLU A 11 -12.68 4.78 -3.47
N ARG A 12 -13.82 4.08 -3.58
CA ARG A 12 -13.84 2.61 -3.47
C ARG A 12 -13.11 1.97 -4.65
N LEU A 13 -13.25 2.54 -5.84
CA LEU A 13 -12.57 2.04 -7.03
C LEU A 13 -11.05 2.27 -6.94
N GLU A 14 -10.61 3.42 -6.42
CA GLU A 14 -9.20 3.68 -6.13
C GLU A 14 -8.62 2.61 -5.19
N TYR A 15 -9.28 2.33 -4.06
CA TYR A 15 -8.79 1.31 -3.13
C TYR A 15 -8.78 -0.10 -3.74
N LEU A 16 -9.76 -0.45 -4.57
CA LEU A 16 -9.81 -1.73 -5.27
C LEU A 16 -8.64 -1.89 -6.25
N ILE A 17 -8.34 -0.85 -7.04
CA ILE A 17 -7.20 -0.86 -7.98
C ILE A 17 -5.89 -1.00 -7.19
N ARG A 18 -5.73 -0.23 -6.11
CA ARG A 18 -4.53 -0.29 -5.27
C ARG A 18 -4.35 -1.66 -4.60
N TRP A 19 -5.44 -2.24 -4.10
CA TRP A 19 -5.46 -3.57 -3.51
C TRP A 19 -4.87 -4.61 -4.47
N TRP A 20 -5.45 -4.71 -5.66
CA TRP A 20 -5.03 -5.68 -6.67
C TRP A 20 -3.60 -5.43 -7.12
N SER A 21 -3.25 -4.16 -7.36
CA SER A 21 -1.93 -3.75 -7.82
C SER A 21 -0.82 -4.11 -6.83
N VAL A 22 -1.04 -3.85 -5.54
CA VAL A 22 -0.06 -4.16 -4.51
C VAL A 22 0.07 -5.68 -4.32
N GLY A 23 -1.03 -6.41 -4.38
CA GLY A 23 -1.00 -7.88 -4.39
C GLY A 23 -0.17 -8.43 -5.56
N ALA A 24 -0.36 -7.88 -6.77
CA ALA A 24 0.43 -8.27 -7.94
C ALA A 24 1.93 -7.98 -7.75
N VAL A 25 2.30 -6.80 -7.25
CA VAL A 25 3.72 -6.47 -6.98
C VAL A 25 4.30 -7.41 -5.92
N TYR A 26 3.55 -7.71 -4.86
CA TYR A 26 3.97 -8.66 -3.84
C TYR A 26 4.18 -10.07 -4.42
N PHE A 27 3.32 -10.52 -5.33
CA PHE A 27 3.50 -11.79 -6.02
C PHE A 27 4.83 -11.83 -6.80
N PHE A 28 5.14 -10.81 -7.59
CA PHE A 28 6.39 -10.81 -8.37
C PHE A 28 7.63 -10.63 -7.50
N VAL A 29 7.58 -9.75 -6.51
CA VAL A 29 8.75 -9.45 -5.66
C VAL A 29 8.86 -10.46 -4.53
N GLY A 30 7.87 -10.55 -3.65
CA GLY A 30 7.93 -11.39 -2.46
C GLY A 30 7.99 -12.89 -2.78
N TRP A 31 7.18 -13.36 -3.73
CA TRP A 31 7.18 -14.77 -4.13
C TRP A 31 8.14 -15.04 -5.28
N GLY A 32 8.08 -14.24 -6.35
CA GLY A 32 8.83 -14.49 -7.59
C GLY A 32 10.35 -14.37 -7.47
N THR A 33 10.86 -13.58 -6.52
CA THR A 33 12.32 -13.43 -6.31
C THR A 33 12.86 -14.21 -5.11
N GLY A 34 11.99 -14.86 -4.33
CA GLY A 34 12.39 -15.54 -3.10
C GLY A 34 12.80 -14.62 -1.94
N LEU A 35 12.75 -13.29 -2.12
CA LEU A 35 13.05 -12.30 -1.07
C LEU A 35 12.19 -12.48 0.20
N GLY A 36 10.98 -13.03 0.06
CA GLY A 36 10.12 -13.32 1.21
C GLY A 36 10.59 -14.46 2.12
N ASN A 37 11.48 -15.34 1.62
CA ASN A 37 11.87 -16.57 2.30
C ASN A 37 13.38 -16.68 2.58
N GLN A 38 14.24 -15.98 1.83
CA GLN A 38 15.69 -16.24 1.82
C GLN A 38 16.56 -15.03 2.19
N VAL A 39 15.99 -13.83 2.28
CA VAL A 39 16.77 -12.58 2.45
C VAL A 39 16.32 -11.84 3.71
N GLY A 40 17.23 -11.06 4.30
CA GLY A 40 16.98 -10.30 5.51
C GLY A 40 15.74 -9.42 5.41
N THR A 41 15.00 -9.28 6.51
CA THR A 41 13.76 -8.50 6.58
C THR A 41 13.91 -7.06 6.06
N VAL A 42 15.08 -6.47 6.24
CA VAL A 42 15.41 -5.11 5.75
C VAL A 42 15.40 -5.05 4.23
N ASP A 43 16.05 -5.99 3.56
CA ASP A 43 16.11 -6.04 2.09
C ASP A 43 14.72 -6.30 1.52
N PHE A 44 13.95 -7.19 2.16
CA PHE A 44 12.56 -7.43 1.79
C PHE A 44 11.72 -6.14 1.85
N ILE A 45 11.81 -5.39 2.96
CA ILE A 45 11.10 -4.10 3.11
C ILE A 45 11.56 -3.11 2.04
N PHE A 46 12.86 -3.02 1.80
CA PHE A 46 13.43 -2.08 0.84
C PHE A 46 12.96 -2.38 -0.59
N PHE A 47 13.18 -3.58 -1.09
CA PHE A 47 12.85 -3.95 -2.48
C PHE A 47 11.35 -3.97 -2.74
N LEU A 48 10.56 -4.50 -1.80
CA LEU A 48 9.11 -4.53 -1.95
C LEU A 48 8.52 -3.12 -1.85
N GLY A 49 8.96 -2.33 -0.87
CA GLY A 49 8.55 -0.93 -0.71
C GLY A 49 8.91 -0.08 -1.93
N LEU A 50 10.12 -0.26 -2.46
CA LEU A 50 10.58 0.38 -3.69
C LEU A 50 9.72 -0.04 -4.89
N GLY A 51 9.49 -1.34 -5.08
CA GLY A 51 8.69 -1.88 -6.17
C GLY A 51 7.26 -1.33 -6.16
N ILE A 52 6.61 -1.33 -5.00
CA ILE A 52 5.26 -0.76 -4.84
C ILE A 52 5.28 0.74 -5.11
N GLY A 53 6.26 1.47 -4.57
CA GLY A 53 6.38 2.92 -4.73
C GLY A 53 6.57 3.32 -6.20
N VAL A 54 7.49 2.67 -6.91
CA VAL A 54 7.74 2.89 -8.34
C VAL A 54 6.50 2.54 -9.16
N PHE A 55 5.87 1.40 -8.89
CA PHE A 55 4.66 0.98 -9.61
C PHE A 55 3.50 1.96 -9.39
N ASN A 56 3.35 2.48 -8.17
CA ASN A 56 2.37 3.52 -7.86
C ASN A 56 2.63 4.81 -8.65
N ILE A 57 3.87 5.26 -8.74
CA ILE A 57 4.25 6.47 -9.48
C ILE A 57 4.04 6.31 -10.98
N ALA A 58 4.48 5.18 -11.54
CA ALA A 58 4.54 4.96 -12.98
C ALA A 58 3.19 4.52 -13.57
N VAL A 59 2.41 3.72 -12.85
CA VAL A 59 1.22 3.05 -13.39
C VAL A 59 -0.04 3.49 -12.64
N ILE A 60 -0.09 3.27 -11.33
CA ILE A 60 -1.36 3.37 -10.58
C ILE A 60 -1.85 4.80 -10.43
N ASN A 61 -0.99 5.73 -10.03
CA ASN A 61 -1.38 7.12 -9.85
C ASN A 61 -1.82 7.78 -11.18
N PRO A 62 -1.12 7.59 -12.32
CA PRO A 62 -1.60 8.03 -13.62
C PRO A 62 -2.92 7.36 -14.05
N LEU A 63 -3.05 6.05 -13.84
CA LEU A 63 -4.25 5.28 -14.20
C LEU A 63 -5.48 5.78 -13.46
N ILE A 64 -5.40 5.90 -12.13
CA ILE A 64 -6.49 6.37 -11.28
C ILE A 64 -6.89 7.79 -11.67
N ARG A 65 -5.92 8.69 -11.89
CA ARG A 65 -6.20 10.07 -12.30
C ARG A 65 -6.97 10.15 -13.62
N LYS A 66 -6.59 9.34 -14.62
CA LYS A 66 -7.28 9.27 -15.91
C LYS A 66 -8.67 8.65 -15.77
N MET A 67 -8.80 7.53 -15.06
CA MET A 67 -10.04 6.77 -14.93
C MET A 67 -11.11 7.53 -14.13
N LEU A 68 -10.71 8.17 -13.03
CA LEU A 68 -11.61 8.91 -12.16
C LEU A 68 -11.77 10.39 -12.54
N ASN A 69 -11.14 10.80 -13.65
CA ASN A 69 -11.14 12.18 -14.15
C ASN A 69 -10.82 13.23 -13.06
N VAL A 70 -9.94 12.88 -12.12
CA VAL A 70 -9.58 13.76 -11.01
C VAL A 70 -8.76 14.92 -11.58
N ARG A 71 -9.37 16.11 -11.65
CA ARG A 71 -8.69 17.34 -12.04
C ARG A 71 -7.48 17.52 -11.11
N SER A 72 -6.28 17.55 -11.69
CA SER A 72 -5.06 17.91 -10.96
C SER A 72 -5.25 19.34 -10.44
N ASN A 73 -5.49 19.51 -9.14
CA ASN A 73 -5.74 20.82 -8.51
C ASN A 73 -4.50 21.74 -8.49
N LYS A 74 -3.38 21.31 -9.09
CA LYS A 74 -2.23 22.15 -9.36
C LYS A 74 -1.77 21.92 -10.79
N ARG A 75 -1.40 23.02 -11.45
CA ARG A 75 -0.75 23.09 -12.76
C ARG A 75 0.52 22.24 -12.66
N TYR A 76 0.44 20.95 -13.02
CA TYR A 76 1.56 20.00 -12.95
C TYR A 76 2.79 20.51 -13.73
N ASN A 77 2.54 21.35 -14.74
CA ASN A 77 3.57 22.05 -15.52
C ASN A 77 4.25 23.23 -14.82
N GLU A 78 3.68 23.81 -13.74
CA GLU A 78 4.30 24.92 -12.99
C GLU A 78 5.15 24.48 -11.81
N THR A 79 5.15 23.19 -11.51
CA THR A 79 5.95 22.65 -10.41
C THR A 79 7.39 22.43 -10.85
N THR A 80 8.33 22.99 -10.09
CA THR A 80 9.77 22.82 -10.28
C THR A 80 10.14 21.34 -10.32
N VAL A 81 11.17 20.97 -11.11
CA VAL A 81 11.68 19.60 -11.20
C VAL A 81 11.95 19.01 -9.81
N PHE A 82 12.51 19.80 -8.90
CA PHE A 82 12.75 19.40 -7.51
C PHE A 82 11.47 18.95 -6.78
N ASN A 83 10.37 19.69 -6.92
CA ASN A 83 9.09 19.33 -6.29
C ASN A 83 8.50 18.04 -6.87
N LYS A 84 8.73 17.78 -8.17
CA LYS A 84 8.33 16.51 -8.80
C LYS A 84 9.13 15.34 -8.23
N VAL A 85 10.45 15.50 -8.11
CA VAL A 85 11.34 14.49 -7.50
C VAL A 85 10.94 14.24 -6.05
N LEU A 86 10.76 15.30 -5.25
CA LEU A 86 10.37 15.18 -3.85
C LEU A 86 9.02 14.47 -3.69
N THR A 87 8.06 14.74 -4.57
CA THR A 87 6.75 14.05 -4.55
C THR A 87 6.90 12.56 -4.85
N ARG A 88 7.74 12.19 -5.82
CA ARG A 88 8.04 10.79 -6.14
C ARG A 88 8.75 10.09 -4.98
N LEU A 89 9.74 10.73 -4.38
CA LEU A 89 10.45 10.20 -3.20
C LEU A 89 9.50 9.98 -2.03
N LYS A 90 8.56 10.91 -1.80
CA LYS A 90 7.52 10.74 -0.76
C LYS A 90 6.64 9.52 -0.99
N GLU A 91 6.27 9.23 -2.24
CA GLU A 91 5.49 8.02 -2.56
C GLU A 91 6.30 6.74 -2.29
N ILE A 92 7.57 6.69 -2.68
CA ILE A 92 8.44 5.55 -2.39
C ILE A 92 8.61 5.35 -0.88
N PHE A 93 8.95 6.42 -0.16
CA PHE A 93 9.12 6.36 1.29
C PHE A 93 7.83 5.95 2.01
N LYS A 94 6.68 6.46 1.57
CA LYS A 94 5.37 6.05 2.08
C LYS A 94 5.14 4.55 1.87
N SER A 95 5.44 4.02 0.68
CA SER A 95 5.30 2.59 0.40
C SER A 95 6.24 1.74 1.27
N MET A 96 7.49 2.14 1.46
CA MET A 96 8.43 1.46 2.37
C MET A 96 7.92 1.46 3.81
N LEU A 97 7.41 2.58 4.30
CA LEU A 97 6.86 2.69 5.65
C LEU A 97 5.62 1.79 5.84
N ILE A 98 4.75 1.68 4.84
CA ILE A 98 3.62 0.76 4.89
C ILE A 98 4.11 -0.69 4.94
N VAL A 99 5.10 -1.07 4.12
CA VAL A 99 5.66 -2.43 4.13
C VAL A 99 6.34 -2.75 5.47
N LEU A 100 7.03 -1.77 6.08
CA LEU A 100 7.58 -1.92 7.44
C LEU A 100 6.46 -2.24 8.45
N ILE A 101 5.37 -1.47 8.43
CA ILE A 101 4.21 -1.73 9.30
C ILE A 101 3.63 -3.12 9.01
N MET A 102 3.52 -3.51 7.73
CA MET A 102 3.03 -4.83 7.34
C MET A 102 3.82 -5.95 7.98
N VAL A 103 5.16 -5.89 7.97
CA VAL A 103 6.01 -6.91 8.62
C VAL A 103 5.64 -7.07 10.10
N TYR A 104 5.45 -5.96 10.83
CA TYR A 104 5.02 -6.01 12.22
C TYR A 104 3.61 -6.57 12.39
N VAL A 105 2.66 -6.21 11.50
CA VAL A 105 1.29 -6.76 11.54
C VAL A 105 1.31 -8.27 11.31
N TYR A 106 2.05 -8.76 10.32
CA TYR A 106 2.17 -10.20 10.08
C TYR A 106 2.84 -10.93 11.24
N SER A 107 3.89 -10.35 11.84
CA SER A 107 4.52 -10.91 13.02
C SER A 107 3.54 -10.97 14.20
N LEU A 108 2.77 -9.91 14.43
CA LEU A 108 1.79 -9.85 15.50
C LEU A 108 0.67 -10.88 15.31
N ILE A 109 0.10 -10.98 14.11
CA ILE A 109 -0.95 -11.96 13.78
C ILE A 109 -0.44 -13.38 14.02
N ASN A 110 0.75 -13.72 13.50
CA ASN A 110 1.32 -15.06 13.68
C ASN A 110 1.59 -15.38 15.17
N GLN A 111 2.15 -14.43 15.94
CA GLN A 111 2.36 -14.64 17.38
C GLN A 111 1.06 -14.83 18.16
N LEU A 112 0.00 -14.08 17.81
CA LEU A 112 -1.31 -14.24 18.43
C LEU A 112 -1.91 -15.60 18.10
N LEU A 113 -1.85 -16.04 16.84
CA LEU A 113 -2.35 -17.34 16.41
C LEU A 113 -1.60 -18.48 17.10
N ILE A 114 -0.27 -18.40 17.20
CA ILE A 114 0.54 -19.40 17.90
C ILE A 114 0.11 -19.54 19.37
N LYS A 115 -0.10 -18.41 20.06
CA LYS A 115 -0.54 -18.40 21.46
C LYS A 115 -1.96 -18.93 21.63
N VAL A 116 -2.90 -18.53 20.78
CA VAL A 116 -4.32 -18.91 20.89
C VAL A 116 -4.52 -20.39 20.53
N LEU A 117 -3.80 -20.88 19.52
CA LEU A 117 -3.93 -22.25 19.02
C LEU A 117 -2.92 -23.22 19.64
N SER A 118 -2.08 -22.76 20.57
CA SER A 118 -1.02 -23.55 21.22
C SER A 118 -0.10 -24.26 20.23
N LEU A 119 0.28 -23.56 19.15
CA LEU A 119 1.10 -24.10 18.06
C LEU A 119 2.59 -24.02 18.38
N SER A 120 3.41 -24.71 17.58
CA SER A 120 4.87 -24.59 17.71
C SER A 120 5.36 -23.19 17.33
N PRO A 121 6.33 -22.60 18.05
CA PRO A 121 6.91 -21.29 17.72
C PRO A 121 7.55 -21.23 16.32
N SER A 122 7.90 -22.37 15.74
CA SER A 122 8.48 -22.47 14.39
C SER A 122 7.45 -22.43 13.26
N GLN A 123 6.17 -22.50 13.58
CA GLN A 123 5.11 -22.47 12.58
C GLN A 123 4.77 -21.03 12.17
N VAL A 124 4.37 -20.86 10.92
CA VAL A 124 3.84 -19.60 10.39
C VAL A 124 2.40 -19.86 9.97
N PRO A 125 1.42 -19.77 10.91
CA PRO A 125 0.03 -20.12 10.63
C PRO A 125 -0.62 -19.24 9.56
N PHE A 126 -0.12 -18.01 9.40
CA PHE A 126 -0.63 -17.02 8.47
C PHE A 126 0.49 -16.55 7.54
N PRO A 127 0.71 -17.25 6.41
CA PRO A 127 1.73 -16.88 5.44
C PRO A 127 1.37 -15.59 4.70
N GLY A 128 2.40 -14.92 4.18
CA GLY A 128 2.22 -13.76 3.32
C GLY A 128 1.73 -14.17 1.93
N GLU A 129 0.41 -14.18 1.73
CA GLU A 129 -0.19 -14.41 0.41
C GLU A 129 -0.48 -13.09 -0.32
N PRO A 130 -0.36 -13.02 -1.65
CA PRO A 130 -0.56 -11.78 -2.42
C PRO A 130 -1.91 -11.08 -2.18
N ILE A 131 -2.99 -11.85 -2.14
CA ILE A 131 -4.35 -11.34 -1.96
C ILE A 131 -4.50 -10.69 -0.58
N THR A 132 -4.13 -11.46 0.44
CA THR A 132 -4.19 -11.05 1.85
C THR A 132 -3.24 -9.89 2.14
N PHE A 133 -2.05 -9.91 1.55
CA PHE A 133 -1.08 -8.81 1.64
C PHE A 133 -1.68 -7.52 1.08
N GLY A 134 -2.31 -7.59 -0.10
CA GLY A 134 -3.03 -6.45 -0.66
C GLY A 134 -4.09 -5.92 0.31
N ILE A 135 -4.90 -6.80 0.92
CA ILE A 135 -6.00 -6.40 1.80
C ILE A 135 -5.45 -5.61 2.98
N ILE A 136 -4.47 -6.17 3.69
CA ILE A 136 -3.89 -5.53 4.87
C ILE A 136 -3.19 -4.22 4.47
N TYR A 137 -2.51 -4.19 3.33
CA TYR A 137 -1.88 -2.97 2.81
C TYR A 137 -2.91 -1.85 2.62
N VAL A 138 -4.04 -2.14 1.98
CA VAL A 138 -5.10 -1.14 1.77
C VAL A 138 -5.73 -0.70 3.07
N ILE A 139 -5.95 -1.60 4.03
CA ILE A 139 -6.43 -1.24 5.36
C ILE A 139 -5.47 -0.24 6.03
N ILE A 140 -4.16 -0.54 6.02
CA ILE A 140 -3.14 0.36 6.58
C ILE A 140 -3.14 1.71 5.84
N LEU A 141 -3.21 1.68 4.51
CA LEU A 141 -3.27 2.90 3.69
C LEU A 141 -4.49 3.76 4.05
N MET A 142 -5.66 3.14 4.22
CA MET A 142 -6.89 3.82 4.65
C MET A 142 -6.73 4.45 6.03
N CYS A 143 -6.15 3.71 6.99
CA CYS A 143 -5.86 4.21 8.33
C CYS A 143 -4.92 5.42 8.28
N ILE A 144 -3.80 5.33 7.56
CA ILE A 144 -2.84 6.42 7.40
C ILE A 144 -3.50 7.65 6.76
N ASN A 145 -4.27 7.46 5.68
CA ASN A 145 -4.98 8.56 5.02
C ASN A 145 -5.99 9.23 5.97
N LYS A 146 -6.73 8.43 6.77
CA LYS A 146 -7.68 8.95 7.76
C LYS A 146 -6.98 9.74 8.85
N ILE A 147 -5.87 9.23 9.40
CA ILE A 147 -5.05 9.91 10.41
C ILE A 147 -4.52 11.24 9.86
N MET A 148 -3.93 11.24 8.66
CA MET A 148 -3.45 12.47 8.02
C MET A 148 -4.59 13.48 7.79
N SER A 149 -5.78 13.02 7.42
CA SER A 149 -6.94 13.89 7.24
C SER A 149 -7.40 14.53 8.56
N MET A 150 -7.27 13.83 9.68
CA MET A 150 -7.61 14.32 11.02
C MET A 150 -6.65 15.43 11.46
N PHE A 151 -5.34 15.24 11.25
CA PHE A 151 -4.32 16.26 11.54
C PHE A 151 -4.53 17.52 10.69
N ARG A 152 -4.84 17.37 9.40
CA ARG A 152 -5.08 18.52 8.52
C ARG A 152 -6.29 19.36 8.95
N ARG A 153 -7.29 18.78 9.60
CA ARG A 153 -8.46 19.51 10.13
C ARG A 153 -8.21 20.23 11.45
N HIS A 154 -7.16 19.88 12.19
CA HIS A 154 -6.82 20.53 13.47
C HIS A 154 -5.76 21.63 13.32
N CYS A 155 -5.08 21.71 12.17
CA CYS A 155 -4.08 22.75 11.88
C CYS A 155 -4.62 23.88 10.98
N VAL A 156 -5.93 23.91 10.74
CA VAL A 156 -6.69 25.00 10.09
C VAL A 156 -7.76 25.44 11.07
#